data_AF-A0A6H0KKS6-F1
#
_entry.id   AF-A0A6H0KKS6-F1
#
_cell.length_a   1.000
_cell.length_b   1.000
_cell.length_c   1.000
_cell.angle_alpha   90.00
_cell.angle_beta   90.00
_cell.angle_gamma   90.00
#
_symmetry.space_group_name_H-M   'P 1'
#
loop_
_entity.id
_entity.type
_entity.pdbx_description
1 polymer ?
#
loop_
_entity_poly.entity_id
_entity_poly.type
_entity_poly.pdbx_seq_one_letter_code
_entity_poly.pdbx_strand_id
1 'polypeptide(L)'
;MNRMTAIQRYFLLVLVCAVVVACKDDDKEYVEEPATEVTFTTTVQTRAVTNVVTKLDDGDAMNVFMAEETADESLQQARNYKAVCQGGVWKGVPAIEFGSSAKGYLYAVYPYQETSAKMNAVPVDITSQTDYLYSGNGVAVSRNNPKVVLTMKHALAALAFNIKNDNYAGEGKLEQISISGKPVCKSGTLDVSSGAVKGTVSAKYEYACNVNIQQNGWEENIPEFFCIPFVSSGSDVTVTFKIDGEDYPCQLPKYGVAGGMKYIFYLSLTEGKLTLFPEQTKQISLNVDSDSMSIPNYSLLKIVHDNALFILPSFKGEGIVGTILWGDGKSEEYGATSEHSYENGQSHTVTVETWGTEEVSLSSLVGISEIDLSDF
;
A
#
# COMPACT_ATOMS: atom_id res chain seq x y z
N MET A 1 30.95 -77.72 44.71
CA MET A 1 30.77 -78.43 46.00
C MET A 1 31.59 -77.69 47.04
N ASN A 2 30.92 -77.24 48.11
CA ASN A 2 31.48 -76.64 49.35
C ASN A 2 32.17 -75.27 49.25
N ARG A 3 32.06 -74.35 50.20
CA ARG A 3 31.22 -74.14 51.40
C ARG A 3 31.58 -72.72 51.87
N MET A 4 30.61 -71.93 52.32
CA MET A 4 30.86 -70.76 53.18
C MET A 4 31.52 -71.22 54.49
N THR A 5 32.40 -70.39 55.05
CA THR A 5 32.51 -70.21 56.51
C THR A 5 32.98 -68.79 56.85
N ALA A 6 32.20 -68.15 57.70
CA ALA A 6 32.44 -66.87 58.35
C ALA A 6 33.48 -66.97 59.49
N ILE A 7 33.97 -65.81 59.97
CA ILE A 7 34.22 -65.39 61.38
C ILE A 7 35.25 -64.23 61.36
N GLN A 8 34.91 -62.95 61.52
CA GLN A 8 34.55 -62.13 62.71
C GLN A 8 35.74 -61.52 63.48
N ARG A 9 35.65 -60.19 63.76
CA ARG A 9 36.27 -59.35 64.84
C ARG A 9 37.57 -58.60 64.46
N TYR A 10 37.84 -57.31 64.74
CA TYR A 10 37.27 -56.22 65.58
C TYR A 10 37.76 -54.83 65.07
N PHE A 11 36.86 -53.83 65.09
CA PHE A 11 37.02 -52.37 65.37
C PHE A 11 38.35 -51.62 65.08
N LEU A 12 38.25 -50.57 64.24
CA LEU A 12 38.60 -49.19 64.65
C LEU A 12 37.84 -48.14 63.81
N LEU A 13 37.17 -47.23 64.52
CA LEU A 13 36.50 -46.02 64.03
C LEU A 13 37.49 -45.07 63.35
N VAL A 14 37.15 -44.59 62.14
CA VAL A 14 37.36 -43.18 61.76
C VAL A 14 36.16 -42.75 60.92
N LEU A 15 35.28 -41.96 61.55
CA LEU A 15 34.12 -41.31 60.97
C LEU A 15 34.59 -39.97 60.38
N VAL A 16 34.84 -39.90 59.07
CA VAL A 16 35.00 -38.63 58.36
C VAL A 16 33.65 -38.28 57.75
N CYS A 17 32.93 -37.41 58.44
CA CYS A 17 31.78 -36.69 57.91
C CYS A 17 32.26 -35.76 56.79
N ALA A 18 32.24 -36.23 55.54
CA ALA A 18 32.15 -35.33 54.41
C ALA A 18 30.70 -34.84 54.33
N VAL A 19 30.46 -33.67 54.94
CA VAL A 19 29.25 -32.90 54.71
C VAL A 19 29.30 -32.47 53.25
N VAL A 20 28.70 -33.27 52.36
CA VAL A 20 28.27 -32.76 51.06
C VAL A 20 27.15 -31.78 51.38
N VAL A 21 27.49 -30.49 51.34
CA VAL A 21 26.51 -29.42 51.16
C VAL A 21 25.84 -29.72 49.82
N ALA A 22 24.72 -30.44 49.88
CA ALA A 22 23.75 -30.42 48.81
C ALA A 22 23.20 -29.00 48.78
N CYS A 23 23.77 -28.15 47.92
CA CYS A 23 23.03 -27.02 47.41
C CYS A 23 21.75 -27.61 46.83
N LYS A 24 20.63 -27.35 47.51
CA LYS A 24 19.32 -27.38 46.89
C LYS A 24 19.39 -26.29 45.83
N ASP A 25 19.81 -26.65 44.62
CA ASP A 25 19.41 -25.88 43.46
C ASP A 25 17.90 -26.10 43.38
N ASP A 26 17.16 -25.05 43.73
CA ASP A 26 15.75 -24.96 43.40
C ASP A 26 15.68 -24.98 41.87
N ASP A 27 15.57 -26.19 41.31
CA ASP A 27 15.10 -26.42 39.94
C ASP A 27 13.67 -25.84 39.88
N LYS A 28 13.58 -24.53 39.66
CA LYS A 28 12.36 -23.91 39.19
C LYS A 28 12.16 -24.46 37.79
N GLU A 29 11.37 -25.51 37.70
CA GLU A 29 10.72 -25.93 36.48
C GLU A 29 10.02 -24.67 35.92
N TYR A 30 10.63 -24.03 34.93
CA TYR A 30 10.03 -22.92 34.21
C TYR A 30 8.88 -23.53 33.42
N VAL A 31 7.68 -23.48 33.99
CA VAL A 31 6.47 -23.79 33.24
C VAL A 31 6.37 -22.73 32.15
N GLU A 32 6.66 -23.12 30.91
CA GLU A 32 6.49 -22.26 29.76
C GLU A 32 4.99 -21.95 29.67
N GLU A 33 4.60 -20.69 29.93
CA GLU A 33 3.19 -20.32 29.85
C GLU A 33 2.67 -20.54 28.43
N PRO A 34 1.44 -21.05 28.27
CA PRO A 34 0.91 -21.42 26.96
C PRO A 34 0.85 -20.19 26.04
N ALA A 35 1.28 -20.39 24.79
CA ALA A 35 1.20 -19.37 23.76
C ALA A 35 -0.26 -18.95 23.51
N THR A 36 -0.45 -17.69 23.13
CA THR A 36 -1.79 -17.14 22.83
C THR A 36 -1.92 -16.90 21.33
N GLU A 37 -2.95 -17.49 20.74
CA GLU A 37 -3.33 -17.28 19.34
C GLU A 37 -3.77 -15.83 19.12
N VAL A 38 -3.19 -15.20 18.10
CA VAL A 38 -3.57 -13.88 17.62
C VAL A 38 -4.66 -14.02 16.56
N THR A 39 -5.72 -13.25 16.73
CA THR A 39 -6.84 -13.15 15.80
C THR A 39 -7.13 -11.69 15.50
N PHE A 40 -7.81 -11.41 14.40
CA PHE A 40 -8.16 -10.05 14.04
C PHE A 40 -9.51 -9.97 13.35
N THR A 41 -10.11 -8.79 13.34
CA THR A 41 -11.22 -8.44 12.46
C THR A 41 -10.75 -7.42 11.44
N THR A 42 -11.53 -7.20 10.39
CA THR A 42 -11.22 -6.22 9.35
C THR A 42 -12.35 -5.23 9.19
N THR A 43 -11.99 -3.98 8.93
CA THR A 43 -12.88 -2.98 8.32
C THR A 43 -12.33 -2.65 6.94
N VAL A 44 -13.19 -2.34 5.97
CA VAL A 44 -12.76 -1.78 4.69
C VAL A 44 -13.08 -0.30 4.72
N GLN A 45 -12.05 0.54 4.63
CA GLN A 45 -12.19 1.99 4.62
C GLN A 45 -12.63 2.40 3.22
N THR A 46 -13.92 2.63 3.05
CA THR A 46 -14.48 2.98 1.74
C THR A 46 -15.84 3.64 1.84
N ARG A 47 -16.13 4.51 0.88
CA ARG A 47 -17.38 5.26 0.79
C ARG A 47 -18.44 4.55 -0.07
N ALA A 48 -18.34 3.23 -0.19
CA ALA A 48 -19.26 2.38 -0.95
C ALA A 48 -19.50 2.87 -2.38
N VAL A 49 -18.45 2.87 -3.20
CA VAL A 49 -18.59 3.06 -4.66
C VAL A 49 -18.89 1.73 -5.36
N THR A 50 -19.43 1.80 -6.57
CA THR A 50 -19.61 0.61 -7.41
C THR A 50 -18.26 -0.04 -7.75
N ASN A 51 -18.26 -1.36 -7.91
CA ASN A 51 -17.13 -2.16 -8.41
C ASN A 51 -15.86 -2.19 -7.53
N VAL A 52 -15.99 -1.86 -6.25
CA VAL A 52 -14.93 -2.06 -5.26
C VAL A 52 -15.41 -2.97 -4.14
N VAL A 53 -14.47 -3.61 -3.46
CA VAL A 53 -14.72 -4.40 -2.25
C VAL A 53 -15.12 -3.46 -1.13
N THR A 54 -16.29 -3.68 -0.54
CA THR A 54 -16.81 -2.85 0.57
C THR A 54 -16.86 -3.57 1.91
N LYS A 55 -16.65 -4.88 1.88
CA LYS A 55 -16.60 -5.76 3.04
C LYS A 55 -15.86 -7.04 2.66
N LEU A 56 -15.33 -7.72 3.67
CA LEU A 56 -14.75 -9.04 3.54
C LEU A 56 -15.59 -10.02 4.36
N ASP A 57 -15.99 -11.12 3.75
CA ASP A 57 -16.97 -12.07 4.25
C ASP A 57 -16.32 -13.40 4.69
N ASP A 58 -17.11 -14.25 5.35
CA ASP A 58 -16.67 -15.60 5.73
C ASP A 58 -16.20 -16.41 4.51
N GLY A 59 -15.05 -17.06 4.65
CA GLY A 59 -14.40 -17.81 3.58
C GLY A 59 -13.38 -17.02 2.77
N ASP A 60 -13.40 -15.69 2.84
CA ASP A 60 -12.35 -14.86 2.24
C ASP A 60 -10.98 -15.17 2.86
N ALA A 61 -9.94 -15.05 2.04
CA ALA A 61 -8.57 -15.29 2.45
C ALA A 61 -7.68 -14.10 2.11
N MET A 62 -6.66 -13.84 2.93
CA MET A 62 -5.64 -12.81 2.71
C MET A 62 -4.24 -13.31 3.10
N ASN A 63 -3.21 -12.61 2.62
CA ASN A 63 -1.87 -12.74 3.19
C ASN A 63 -1.75 -11.81 4.39
N VAL A 64 -1.22 -12.32 5.50
CA VAL A 64 -0.92 -11.55 6.71
C VAL A 64 0.58 -11.64 6.96
N PHE A 65 1.23 -10.50 7.01
CA PHE A 65 2.64 -10.39 7.34
C PHE A 65 2.79 -10.03 8.82
N MET A 66 3.64 -10.76 9.52
CA MET A 66 4.00 -10.49 10.91
C MET A 66 5.48 -10.11 10.97
N ALA A 67 5.73 -8.86 11.37
CA ALA A 67 7.06 -8.32 11.64
C ALA A 67 7.28 -8.16 13.15
N GLU A 68 8.53 -8.24 13.61
CA GLU A 68 8.85 -8.03 15.03
C GLU A 68 8.88 -6.54 15.39
N GLU A 69 9.28 -5.70 14.43
CA GLU A 69 9.39 -4.24 14.55
C GLU A 69 8.86 -3.55 13.28
N THR A 70 8.64 -2.24 13.35
CA THR A 70 8.19 -1.41 12.22
C THR A 70 9.35 -0.85 11.37
N ALA A 71 10.59 -1.12 11.75
CA ALA A 71 11.77 -0.70 11.00
C ALA A 71 11.90 -1.51 9.70
N ASP A 72 12.33 -0.86 8.61
CA ASP A 72 12.35 -1.42 7.26
C ASP A 72 13.05 -2.80 7.18
N GLU A 73 14.16 -2.99 7.90
CA GLU A 73 14.90 -4.27 7.94
C GLU A 73 14.06 -5.42 8.52
N SER A 74 13.22 -5.14 9.51
CA SER A 74 12.29 -6.10 10.12
C SER A 74 11.13 -6.40 9.16
N LEU A 75 10.61 -5.37 8.50
CA LEU A 75 9.55 -5.49 7.50
C LEU A 75 9.95 -6.43 6.33
N GLN A 76 11.21 -6.40 5.89
CA GLN A 76 11.72 -7.31 4.85
C GLN A 76 11.77 -8.78 5.26
N GLN A 77 11.76 -9.04 6.57
CA GLN A 77 11.84 -10.39 7.15
C GLN A 77 10.48 -10.85 7.70
N ALA A 78 9.43 -10.05 7.48
CA ALA A 78 8.10 -10.36 7.98
C ALA A 78 7.63 -11.72 7.47
N ARG A 79 7.14 -12.54 8.40
CA ARG A 79 6.62 -13.88 8.09
C ARG A 79 5.25 -13.74 7.43
N ASN A 80 5.05 -14.39 6.30
CA ASN A 80 3.77 -14.39 5.58
C ASN A 80 2.92 -15.61 5.98
N TYR A 81 1.70 -15.36 6.41
CA TYR A 81 0.69 -16.35 6.75
C TYR A 81 -0.50 -16.21 5.80
N LYS A 82 -1.11 -17.33 5.42
CA LYS A 82 -2.49 -17.29 4.93
C LYS A 82 -3.40 -17.01 6.12
N ALA A 83 -4.36 -16.09 6.01
CA ALA A 83 -5.44 -15.96 6.97
C ALA A 83 -6.79 -16.17 6.29
N VAL A 84 -7.75 -16.73 7.02
CA VAL A 84 -9.11 -17.01 6.52
C VAL A 84 -10.14 -16.43 7.49
N CYS A 85 -11.17 -15.78 6.96
CA CYS A 85 -12.28 -15.26 7.73
C CYS A 85 -13.28 -16.38 8.11
N GLN A 86 -13.57 -16.52 9.39
CA GLN A 86 -14.54 -17.48 9.94
C GLN A 86 -15.37 -16.84 11.04
N GLY A 87 -16.67 -16.66 10.81
CA GLY A 87 -17.56 -15.95 11.73
C GLY A 87 -17.17 -14.49 11.94
N GLY A 88 -16.66 -13.82 10.90
CA GLY A 88 -16.16 -12.44 10.94
C GLY A 88 -14.81 -12.26 11.65
N VAL A 89 -14.17 -13.35 12.07
CA VAL A 89 -12.84 -13.34 12.73
C VAL A 89 -11.83 -14.02 11.82
N TRP A 90 -10.70 -13.38 11.62
CA TRP A 90 -9.59 -13.88 10.84
C TRP A 90 -8.61 -14.64 11.70
N LYS A 91 -8.17 -15.79 11.18
CA LYS A 91 -7.18 -16.67 11.80
C LYS A 91 -6.09 -17.06 10.82
N GLY A 92 -4.84 -17.03 11.28
CA GLY A 92 -3.70 -17.51 10.53
C GLY A 92 -3.76 -19.02 10.29
N VAL A 93 -3.23 -19.46 9.15
CA VAL A 93 -3.02 -20.85 8.76
C VAL A 93 -1.57 -20.99 8.29
N PRO A 94 -0.66 -21.51 9.13
CA PRO A 94 -0.85 -21.96 10.52
C PRO A 94 -1.16 -20.80 11.49
N ALA A 95 -1.60 -21.13 12.71
CA ALA A 95 -1.91 -20.14 13.74
C ALA A 95 -0.71 -19.22 14.02
N ILE A 96 -1.00 -17.94 14.24
CA ILE A 96 -0.02 -16.94 14.67
C ILE A 96 -0.09 -16.91 16.19
N GLU A 97 0.98 -17.32 16.88
CA GLU A 97 0.97 -17.48 18.33
C GLU A 97 2.11 -16.69 18.99
N PHE A 98 1.82 -16.07 20.14
CA PHE A 98 2.80 -15.34 20.93
C PHE A 98 2.97 -15.98 22.31
N GLY A 99 4.22 -16.37 22.62
CA GLY A 99 4.64 -16.81 23.95
C GLY A 99 4.92 -15.65 24.90
N SER A 100 5.49 -15.95 26.07
CA SER A 100 5.80 -14.96 27.11
C SER A 100 6.74 -13.87 26.59
N SER A 101 6.34 -12.59 26.72
CA SER A 101 7.04 -11.36 26.29
C SER A 101 7.10 -11.04 24.79
N ALA A 102 6.67 -11.95 23.91
CA ALA A 102 6.72 -11.71 22.47
C ALA A 102 5.67 -10.66 22.03
N LYS A 103 6.05 -9.80 21.09
CA LYS A 103 5.22 -8.77 20.44
C LYS A 103 5.53 -8.72 18.95
N GLY A 104 4.62 -8.19 18.15
CA GLY A 104 4.85 -7.98 16.72
C GLY A 104 3.84 -7.01 16.12
N TYR A 105 3.92 -6.82 14.82
CA TYR A 105 3.10 -5.93 14.04
C TYR A 105 2.49 -6.70 12.88
N LEU A 106 1.16 -6.63 12.75
CA LEU A 106 0.44 -7.25 11.65
C LEU A 106 0.23 -6.25 10.51
N TYR A 107 0.41 -6.76 9.31
CA TYR A 107 0.12 -6.13 8.04
C TYR A 107 -0.65 -7.13 7.18
N ALA A 108 -1.51 -6.68 6.27
CA ALA A 108 -2.31 -7.59 5.45
C ALA A 108 -2.54 -7.07 4.04
N VAL A 109 -2.70 -8.01 3.11
CA VAL A 109 -3.10 -7.75 1.72
C VAL A 109 -4.12 -8.79 1.26
N TYR A 110 -5.19 -8.29 0.64
CA TYR A 110 -6.30 -9.07 0.09
C TYR A 110 -6.37 -8.88 -1.44
N PRO A 111 -6.77 -9.90 -2.22
CA PRO A 111 -7.02 -11.28 -1.82
C PRO A 111 -5.75 -12.07 -1.51
N TYR A 112 -5.89 -13.24 -0.90
CA TYR A 112 -4.79 -14.17 -0.69
C TYR A 112 -4.18 -14.58 -2.01
N GLN A 113 -2.85 -14.55 -2.05
CA GLN A 113 -2.06 -15.01 -3.16
C GLN A 113 -1.08 -16.06 -2.67
N GLU A 114 -1.04 -17.19 -3.38
CA GLU A 114 -0.11 -18.29 -3.12
C GLU A 114 1.27 -17.95 -3.69
N THR A 115 1.96 -17.00 -3.04
CA THR A 115 3.23 -16.46 -3.51
C THR A 115 4.22 -16.34 -2.36
N SER A 116 5.51 -16.49 -2.67
CA SER A 116 6.63 -16.22 -1.75
C SER A 116 6.94 -14.72 -1.62
N ALA A 117 5.98 -13.84 -1.93
CA ALA A 117 6.18 -12.41 -1.94
C ALA A 117 6.58 -11.90 -0.57
N LYS A 118 7.51 -10.96 -0.60
CA LYS A 118 7.85 -10.11 0.54
C LYS A 118 6.76 -9.06 0.70
N MET A 119 6.58 -8.59 1.92
CA MET A 119 5.60 -7.58 2.26
C MET A 119 5.73 -6.29 1.42
N ASN A 120 6.95 -5.92 1.03
CA ASN A 120 7.21 -4.73 0.21
C ASN A 120 7.12 -4.97 -1.31
N ALA A 121 6.76 -6.18 -1.74
CA ALA A 121 6.82 -6.58 -3.15
C ALA A 121 5.74 -7.63 -3.50
N VAL A 122 4.53 -7.42 -3.01
CA VAL A 122 3.38 -8.29 -3.32
C VAL A 122 2.94 -8.05 -4.76
N PRO A 123 2.90 -9.07 -5.63
CA PRO A 123 2.53 -8.87 -7.02
C PRO A 123 1.07 -8.41 -7.14
N VAL A 124 0.84 -7.48 -8.07
CA VAL A 124 -0.48 -7.00 -8.48
C VAL A 124 -0.57 -6.94 -10.00
N ASP A 125 -1.74 -7.20 -10.55
CA ASP A 125 -2.02 -7.08 -11.98
C ASP A 125 -3.42 -6.53 -12.25
N ILE A 126 -3.61 -5.93 -13.41
CA ILE A 126 -4.89 -5.32 -13.78
C ILE A 126 -5.67 -6.18 -14.78
N THR A 127 -5.19 -7.36 -15.15
CA THR A 127 -5.87 -8.21 -16.15
C THR A 127 -7.15 -8.81 -15.59
N SER A 128 -7.09 -9.23 -14.33
CA SER A 128 -8.22 -9.80 -13.60
C SER A 128 -9.21 -8.74 -13.10
N GLN A 129 -8.84 -7.46 -13.16
CA GLN A 129 -9.59 -6.36 -12.55
C GLN A 129 -9.89 -6.63 -11.07
N THR A 130 -8.93 -7.28 -10.39
CA THR A 130 -8.99 -7.54 -8.95
C THR A 130 -8.80 -6.23 -8.19
N ASP A 131 -9.71 -5.96 -7.26
CA ASP A 131 -9.55 -4.90 -6.28
C ASP A 131 -8.66 -5.40 -5.13
N TYR A 132 -7.40 -4.96 -5.13
CA TYR A 132 -6.44 -5.31 -4.09
C TYR A 132 -6.59 -4.36 -2.91
N LEU A 133 -6.67 -4.93 -1.71
CA LEU A 133 -6.69 -4.17 -0.47
C LEU A 133 -5.41 -4.37 0.33
N TYR A 134 -5.00 -3.37 1.10
CA TYR A 134 -3.84 -3.43 1.99
C TYR A 134 -4.15 -2.76 3.34
N SER A 135 -3.48 -3.18 4.42
CA SER A 135 -3.72 -2.59 5.75
C SER A 135 -2.88 -1.34 6.04
N GLY A 136 -1.71 -1.20 5.39
CA GLY A 136 -0.80 -0.09 5.64
C GLY A 136 -0.16 -0.20 7.02
N ASN A 137 -0.44 0.76 7.90
CA ASN A 137 0.18 0.88 9.21
C ASN A 137 0.16 -0.42 10.03
N GLY A 138 1.33 -0.80 10.57
CA GLY A 138 1.49 -2.01 11.36
C GLY A 138 0.69 -1.97 12.64
N VAL A 139 -0.15 -2.97 12.87
CA VAL A 139 -0.99 -3.05 14.07
C VAL A 139 -0.32 -3.93 15.12
N ALA A 140 -0.01 -3.33 16.28
CA ALA A 140 0.70 -4.00 17.35
C ALA A 140 -0.12 -5.13 17.99
N VAL A 141 0.46 -6.32 18.05
CA VAL A 141 -0.10 -7.53 18.65
C VAL A 141 0.86 -8.10 19.70
N SER A 142 0.29 -8.73 20.72
CA SER A 142 1.05 -9.45 21.74
C SER A 142 0.13 -10.42 22.46
N ARG A 143 0.68 -11.23 23.37
CA ARG A 143 -0.12 -12.06 24.27
C ARG A 143 -1.19 -11.28 25.06
N ASN A 144 -0.87 -10.06 25.50
CA ASN A 144 -1.79 -9.22 26.27
C ASN A 144 -2.78 -8.45 25.38
N ASN A 145 -2.50 -8.37 24.08
CA ASN A 145 -3.37 -7.77 23.08
C ASN A 145 -3.50 -8.71 21.86
N PRO A 146 -4.15 -9.88 21.99
CA PRO A 146 -4.17 -10.90 20.95
C PRO A 146 -5.31 -10.73 19.94
N LYS A 147 -6.15 -9.70 20.12
CA LYS A 147 -7.31 -9.41 19.27
C LYS A 147 -7.22 -7.97 18.80
N VAL A 148 -7.07 -7.78 17.49
CA VAL A 148 -6.90 -6.45 16.89
C VAL A 148 -7.82 -6.25 15.70
N VAL A 149 -7.89 -5.01 15.21
CA VAL A 149 -8.62 -4.65 14.00
C VAL A 149 -7.62 -4.18 12.95
N LEU A 150 -7.74 -4.68 11.72
CA LEU A 150 -7.01 -4.18 10.56
C LEU A 150 -7.96 -3.35 9.70
N THR A 151 -7.56 -2.11 9.41
CA THR A 151 -8.29 -1.25 8.46
C THR A 151 -7.70 -1.48 7.07
N MET A 152 -8.51 -1.97 6.14
CA MET A 152 -8.12 -2.29 4.77
C MET A 152 -8.45 -1.14 3.82
N LYS A 153 -7.53 -0.80 2.94
CA LYS A 153 -7.58 0.30 1.97
C LYS A 153 -7.37 -0.23 0.55
N HIS A 154 -7.95 0.40 -0.45
CA HIS A 154 -7.76 0.08 -1.87
C HIS A 154 -6.35 0.49 -2.35
N ALA A 155 -5.65 -0.43 -3.02
CA ALA A 155 -4.28 -0.22 -3.48
C ALA A 155 -4.18 0.37 -4.90
N LEU A 156 -5.05 -0.06 -5.81
CA LEU A 156 -5.03 0.37 -7.21
C LEU A 156 -5.81 1.68 -7.41
N ALA A 157 -5.54 2.36 -8.52
CA ALA A 157 -6.35 3.47 -8.98
C ALA A 157 -7.48 2.96 -9.88
N ALA A 158 -8.57 3.70 -10.02
CA ALA A 158 -9.64 3.42 -10.96
C ALA A 158 -9.79 4.59 -11.96
N LEU A 159 -9.85 4.27 -13.26
CA LEU A 159 -10.15 5.25 -14.31
C LEU A 159 -11.55 4.99 -14.83
N ALA A 160 -12.41 6.01 -14.77
CA ALA A 160 -13.76 6.00 -15.28
C ALA A 160 -13.92 7.06 -16.37
N PHE A 161 -14.64 6.73 -17.44
CA PHE A 161 -14.81 7.62 -18.59
C PHE A 161 -16.30 7.85 -18.85
N ASN A 162 -16.79 9.02 -18.44
CA ASN A 162 -18.17 9.41 -18.63
C ASN A 162 -18.31 10.20 -19.93
N ILE A 163 -18.94 9.60 -20.93
CA ILE A 163 -19.08 10.15 -22.27
C ILE A 163 -20.54 10.54 -22.45
N LYS A 164 -20.80 11.79 -22.83
CA LYS A 164 -22.12 12.22 -23.28
C LYS A 164 -22.22 12.18 -24.81
N ASN A 165 -23.40 11.86 -25.33
CA ASN A 165 -23.74 12.04 -26.74
C ASN A 165 -24.22 13.48 -26.97
N ASP A 166 -23.45 14.26 -27.72
CA ASP A 166 -23.69 15.67 -28.00
C ASP A 166 -23.93 15.87 -29.50
N ASN A 167 -25.02 15.28 -29.99
CA ASN A 167 -25.45 15.24 -31.39
C ASN A 167 -24.57 14.36 -32.28
N TYR A 168 -24.24 13.16 -31.83
CA TYR A 168 -23.70 12.10 -32.67
C TYR A 168 -24.86 11.25 -33.23
N ALA A 169 -24.93 11.12 -34.55
CA ALA A 169 -26.00 10.45 -35.29
C ALA A 169 -25.86 8.92 -35.36
N GLY A 170 -24.69 8.39 -35.04
CA GLY A 170 -24.49 6.94 -34.90
C GLY A 170 -25.22 6.36 -33.69
N GLU A 171 -25.13 5.04 -33.52
CA GLU A 171 -25.73 4.35 -32.37
C GLU A 171 -25.05 4.77 -31.05
N GLY A 172 -23.77 5.19 -31.12
CA GLY A 172 -22.99 5.60 -29.96
C GLY A 172 -22.66 4.41 -29.06
N LYS A 173 -22.46 3.23 -29.64
CA LYS A 173 -22.10 2.02 -28.93
C LYS A 173 -20.62 2.02 -28.61
N LEU A 174 -20.26 2.25 -27.35
CA LEU A 174 -18.91 2.11 -26.83
C LEU A 174 -18.60 0.63 -26.60
N GLU A 175 -17.74 0.07 -27.44
CA GLU A 175 -17.39 -1.34 -27.45
C GLU A 175 -16.21 -1.63 -26.53
N GLN A 176 -15.19 -0.77 -26.57
CA GLN A 176 -13.92 -0.95 -25.88
C GLN A 176 -13.28 0.38 -25.50
N ILE A 177 -12.65 0.42 -24.33
CA ILE A 177 -11.71 1.47 -23.94
C ILE A 177 -10.33 0.83 -23.88
N SER A 178 -9.32 1.47 -24.44
CA SER A 178 -7.94 1.02 -24.31
C SER A 178 -7.02 2.14 -23.87
N ILE A 179 -6.04 1.82 -23.04
CA ILE A 179 -5.06 2.77 -22.52
C ILE A 179 -3.66 2.26 -22.83
N SER A 180 -2.81 3.15 -23.33
CA SER A 180 -1.43 2.83 -23.69
C SER A 180 -0.53 4.04 -23.47
N GLY A 181 0.75 3.77 -23.26
CA GLY A 181 1.73 4.80 -22.96
C GLY A 181 2.90 4.21 -22.20
N LYS A 182 4.03 4.93 -22.18
CA LYS A 182 5.21 4.50 -21.41
C LYS A 182 4.91 4.25 -19.91
N PRO A 183 4.16 5.13 -19.21
CA PRO A 183 3.92 4.94 -17.77
C PRO A 183 2.81 3.92 -17.47
N VAL A 184 2.06 3.45 -18.48
CA VAL A 184 0.95 2.50 -18.30
C VAL A 184 1.49 1.09 -18.10
N CYS A 185 1.23 0.51 -16.93
CA CYS A 185 1.67 -0.83 -16.56
C CYS A 185 0.50 -1.80 -16.39
N LYS A 186 0.70 -3.05 -16.84
CA LYS A 186 -0.28 -4.15 -16.66
C LYS A 186 -0.05 -4.94 -15.37
N SER A 187 1.17 -4.93 -14.86
CA SER A 187 1.52 -5.53 -13.57
C SER A 187 2.52 -4.67 -12.81
N GLY A 188 2.56 -4.90 -11.51
CA GLY A 188 3.40 -4.18 -10.57
C GLY A 188 3.64 -4.96 -9.28
N THR A 189 4.19 -4.26 -8.30
CA THR A 189 4.34 -4.75 -6.94
C THR A 189 3.81 -3.72 -5.96
N LEU A 190 3.05 -4.18 -4.99
CA LEU A 190 2.54 -3.43 -3.85
C LEU A 190 3.47 -3.61 -2.65
N ASP A 191 3.85 -2.50 -2.02
CA ASP A 191 4.36 -2.47 -0.66
C ASP A 191 3.21 -2.33 0.32
N VAL A 192 2.95 -3.39 1.08
CA VAL A 192 1.80 -3.46 2.00
C VAL A 192 1.93 -2.49 3.17
N SER A 193 3.15 -2.12 3.55
CA SER A 193 3.38 -1.21 4.69
C SER A 193 3.08 0.25 4.36
N SER A 194 3.28 0.65 3.11
CA SER A 194 3.09 2.03 2.64
C SER A 194 1.88 2.20 1.71
N GLY A 195 1.41 1.12 1.07
CA GLY A 195 0.43 1.19 -0.01
C GLY A 195 1.03 1.54 -1.37
N ALA A 196 2.34 1.75 -1.47
CA ALA A 196 2.98 2.14 -2.71
C ALA A 196 2.90 1.01 -3.74
N VAL A 197 2.32 1.28 -4.91
CA VAL A 197 2.27 0.35 -6.02
C VAL A 197 3.21 0.81 -7.13
N LYS A 198 4.20 -0.03 -7.45
CA LYS A 198 5.19 0.24 -8.49
C LYS A 198 4.93 -0.63 -9.73
N GLY A 199 4.76 0.01 -10.88
CA GLY A 199 4.68 -0.71 -12.16
C GLY A 199 5.98 -1.43 -12.52
N THR A 200 5.86 -2.68 -12.99
CA THR A 200 7.01 -3.52 -13.38
C THR A 200 6.97 -3.93 -14.84
N VAL A 201 5.78 -4.02 -15.45
CA VAL A 201 5.62 -4.39 -16.86
C VAL A 201 4.71 -3.39 -17.56
N SER A 202 5.30 -2.52 -18.38
CA SER A 202 4.58 -1.59 -19.23
C SER A 202 3.88 -2.32 -20.38
N ALA A 203 2.58 -2.11 -20.54
CA ALA A 203 1.80 -2.69 -21.63
C ALA A 203 0.48 -1.94 -21.83
N LYS A 204 -0.06 -2.02 -23.05
CA LYS A 204 -1.43 -1.60 -23.36
C LYS A 204 -2.42 -2.45 -22.53
N TYR A 205 -3.44 -1.80 -22.00
CA TYR A 205 -4.59 -2.45 -21.39
C TYR A 205 -5.87 -2.17 -22.19
N GLU A 206 -6.76 -3.16 -22.25
CA GLU A 206 -8.01 -3.12 -23.03
C GLU A 206 -9.16 -3.58 -22.15
N TYR A 207 -10.19 -2.75 -22.07
CA TYR A 207 -11.41 -2.98 -21.30
C TYR A 207 -12.61 -3.02 -22.25
N ALA A 208 -13.23 -4.19 -22.37
CA ALA A 208 -14.45 -4.37 -23.14
C ALA A 208 -15.67 -4.03 -22.27
N CYS A 209 -16.58 -3.18 -22.76
CA CYS A 209 -17.76 -2.77 -22.00
C CYS A 209 -19.08 -2.90 -22.77
N ASN A 210 -19.08 -2.73 -24.11
CA ASN A 210 -20.29 -2.86 -24.96
C ASN A 210 -21.52 -2.15 -24.39
N VAL A 211 -21.43 -0.84 -24.17
CA VAL A 211 -22.50 0.00 -23.62
C VAL A 211 -22.89 1.12 -24.58
N ASN A 212 -24.14 1.58 -24.53
CA ASN A 212 -24.59 2.73 -25.32
C ASN A 212 -24.35 4.04 -24.55
N ILE A 213 -23.71 4.99 -25.22
CA ILE A 213 -23.46 6.36 -24.73
C ILE A 213 -24.81 7.08 -24.57
N GLN A 214 -24.99 7.73 -23.42
CA GLN A 214 -26.23 8.43 -23.08
C GLN A 214 -26.16 9.91 -23.46
N GLN A 215 -27.30 10.55 -23.73
CA GLN A 215 -27.39 11.97 -24.12
C GLN A 215 -26.65 12.90 -23.15
N ASN A 216 -26.74 12.65 -21.84
CA ASN A 216 -26.12 13.48 -20.80
C ASN A 216 -24.95 12.77 -20.10
N GLY A 217 -24.46 11.67 -20.67
CA GLY A 217 -23.56 10.76 -19.97
C GLY A 217 -24.28 9.85 -18.98
N TRP A 218 -23.53 8.96 -18.34
CA TRP A 218 -24.06 8.00 -17.38
C TRP A 218 -24.11 8.59 -15.97
N GLU A 219 -25.23 8.40 -15.27
CA GLU A 219 -25.36 8.76 -13.85
C GLU A 219 -24.80 7.67 -12.93
N GLU A 220 -24.92 6.41 -13.35
CA GLU A 220 -24.45 5.20 -12.67
C GLU A 220 -23.79 4.25 -13.68
N ASN A 221 -23.03 3.25 -13.18
CA ASN A 221 -22.38 2.24 -14.03
C ASN A 221 -21.49 2.84 -15.14
N ILE A 222 -20.82 3.96 -14.84
CA ILE A 222 -19.85 4.60 -15.73
C ILE A 222 -18.77 3.57 -16.07
N PRO A 223 -18.45 3.33 -17.36
CA PRO A 223 -17.38 2.42 -17.76
C PRO A 223 -16.06 2.76 -17.07
N GLU A 224 -15.54 1.81 -16.32
CA GLU A 224 -14.35 1.99 -15.50
C GLU A 224 -13.51 0.72 -15.40
N PHE A 225 -12.23 0.89 -15.07
CA PHE A 225 -11.30 -0.20 -14.79
C PHE A 225 -10.20 0.24 -13.83
N PHE A 226 -9.65 -0.72 -13.09
CA PHE A 226 -8.46 -0.54 -12.26
C PHE A 226 -7.19 -0.41 -13.09
N CYS A 227 -6.28 0.45 -12.65
CA CYS A 227 -4.95 0.62 -13.21
C CYS A 227 -3.87 0.68 -12.11
N ILE A 228 -2.64 0.32 -12.48
CA ILE A 228 -1.46 0.60 -11.65
C ILE A 228 -1.27 2.12 -11.59
N PRO A 229 -1.02 2.73 -10.42
CA PRO A 229 -0.76 4.17 -10.29
C PRO A 229 0.37 4.66 -11.22
N PHE A 230 0.19 5.84 -11.82
CA PHE A 230 1.14 6.42 -12.76
C PHE A 230 1.00 7.95 -12.87
N VAL A 231 1.96 8.60 -13.51
CA VAL A 231 1.88 10.02 -13.85
C VAL A 231 1.79 10.16 -15.36
N SER A 232 0.81 10.93 -15.85
CA SER A 232 0.69 11.35 -17.23
C SER A 232 1.30 12.74 -17.40
N SER A 233 2.14 12.93 -18.41
CA SER A 233 2.65 14.26 -18.80
C SER A 233 1.72 15.03 -19.74
N GLY A 234 0.58 14.45 -20.11
CA GLY A 234 -0.37 15.05 -21.05
C GLY A 234 -0.16 14.66 -22.52
N SER A 235 0.92 13.92 -22.82
CA SER A 235 1.28 13.52 -24.19
C SER A 235 1.86 12.10 -24.31
N ASP A 236 2.11 11.45 -23.18
CA ASP A 236 2.73 10.12 -23.07
C ASP A 236 1.74 8.98 -22.86
N VAL A 237 0.46 9.31 -22.63
CA VAL A 237 -0.64 8.35 -22.42
C VAL A 237 -1.79 8.67 -23.35
N THR A 238 -2.15 7.70 -24.19
CA THR A 238 -3.30 7.75 -25.08
C THR A 238 -4.37 6.79 -24.61
N VAL A 239 -5.60 7.28 -24.49
CA VAL A 239 -6.81 6.50 -24.28
C VAL A 239 -7.59 6.46 -25.59
N THR A 240 -7.88 5.28 -26.11
CA THR A 240 -8.64 5.09 -27.35
C THR A 240 -9.97 4.44 -27.04
N PHE A 241 -11.04 5.06 -27.52
CA PHE A 241 -12.42 4.60 -27.39
C PHE A 241 -12.89 4.03 -28.72
N LYS A 242 -13.31 2.77 -28.73
CA LYS A 242 -13.93 2.16 -29.91
C LYS A 242 -15.44 2.37 -29.84
N ILE A 243 -15.97 3.21 -30.71
CA ILE A 243 -17.37 3.60 -30.75
C ILE A 243 -17.92 3.32 -32.15
N ASP A 244 -18.96 2.51 -32.26
CA ASP A 244 -19.56 2.08 -33.54
C ASP A 244 -18.53 1.51 -34.54
N GLY A 245 -17.54 0.77 -34.04
CA GLY A 245 -16.45 0.19 -34.83
C GLY A 245 -15.27 1.12 -35.12
N GLU A 246 -15.38 2.43 -34.85
CA GLU A 246 -14.35 3.44 -35.13
C GLU A 246 -13.54 3.78 -33.88
N ASP A 247 -12.23 4.03 -34.05
CA ASP A 247 -11.32 4.36 -32.96
C ASP A 247 -11.20 5.90 -32.76
N TYR A 248 -11.50 6.36 -31.56
CA TYR A 248 -11.39 7.76 -31.13
C TYR A 248 -10.26 7.91 -30.10
N PRO A 249 -9.03 8.30 -30.49
CA PRO A 249 -7.94 8.51 -29.55
C PRO A 249 -8.04 9.87 -28.85
N CYS A 250 -7.74 9.89 -27.56
CA CYS A 250 -7.62 11.09 -26.72
C CYS A 250 -6.31 11.01 -25.93
N GLN A 251 -5.59 12.13 -25.80
CA GLN A 251 -4.48 12.20 -24.85
C GLN A 251 -5.06 12.33 -23.44
N LEU A 252 -4.55 11.52 -22.51
CA LEU A 252 -4.87 11.69 -21.11
C LEU A 252 -4.20 12.98 -20.64
N PRO A 253 -4.92 13.91 -19.98
CA PRO A 253 -4.32 15.16 -19.49
C PRO A 253 -3.19 14.91 -18.49
N LYS A 254 -2.41 15.97 -18.20
CA LYS A 254 -1.39 15.92 -17.14
C LYS A 254 -2.08 15.68 -15.80
N TYR A 255 -1.84 14.51 -15.21
CA TYR A 255 -2.44 14.05 -13.97
C TYR A 255 -1.54 13.03 -13.27
N GLY A 256 -1.42 13.17 -11.95
CA GLY A 256 -1.00 12.09 -11.06
C GLY A 256 -2.18 11.16 -10.78
N VAL A 257 -2.12 9.94 -11.30
CA VAL A 257 -3.07 8.86 -11.02
C VAL A 257 -2.55 8.07 -9.83
N ALA A 258 -3.07 8.37 -8.63
CA ALA A 258 -2.65 7.78 -7.37
C ALA A 258 -3.46 6.52 -7.03
N GLY A 259 -2.84 5.59 -6.29
CA GLY A 259 -3.52 4.41 -5.74
C GLY A 259 -4.60 4.81 -4.73
N GLY A 260 -5.64 4.00 -4.60
CA GLY A 260 -6.76 4.30 -3.71
C GLY A 260 -7.65 5.47 -4.18
N MET A 261 -7.52 5.90 -5.44
CA MET A 261 -8.29 7.00 -6.01
C MET A 261 -9.04 6.56 -7.27
N LYS A 262 -10.24 7.10 -7.44
CA LYS A 262 -11.03 7.02 -8.68
C LYS A 262 -11.02 8.36 -9.40
N TYR A 263 -10.70 8.32 -10.69
CA TYR A 263 -10.69 9.47 -11.59
C TYR A 263 -11.81 9.33 -12.61
N ILE A 264 -12.76 10.26 -12.61
CA ILE A 264 -13.86 10.30 -13.59
C ILE A 264 -13.54 11.39 -14.60
N PHE A 265 -13.15 10.99 -15.80
CA PHE A 265 -12.94 11.89 -16.93
C PHE A 265 -14.26 12.11 -17.67
N TYR A 266 -14.53 13.35 -18.05
CA TYR A 266 -15.74 13.71 -18.79
C TYR A 266 -15.40 13.99 -20.25
N LEU A 267 -16.18 13.39 -21.15
CA LEU A 267 -16.00 13.50 -22.59
C LEU A 267 -17.33 13.81 -23.29
N SER A 268 -17.24 14.48 -24.44
CA SER A 268 -18.37 14.75 -25.33
C SER A 268 -18.09 14.16 -26.71
N LEU A 269 -19.00 13.28 -27.15
CA LEU A 269 -19.01 12.73 -28.51
C LEU A 269 -19.91 13.58 -29.41
N THR A 270 -19.36 14.08 -30.51
CA THR A 270 -20.06 14.83 -31.55
C THR A 270 -19.83 14.14 -32.90
N GLU A 271 -20.54 14.55 -33.96
CA GLU A 271 -20.24 14.11 -35.35
C GLU A 271 -18.75 14.18 -35.73
N GLY A 272 -18.05 15.23 -35.28
CA GLY A 272 -16.70 15.51 -35.76
C GLY A 272 -15.59 14.87 -34.93
N LYS A 273 -15.81 14.65 -33.63
CA LYS A 273 -14.77 14.19 -32.70
C LYS A 273 -15.33 13.79 -31.33
N LEU A 274 -14.51 13.03 -30.59
CA LEU A 274 -14.59 12.86 -29.15
C LEU A 274 -13.66 13.89 -28.48
N THR A 275 -14.16 14.64 -27.50
CA THR A 275 -13.39 15.66 -26.77
C THR A 275 -13.39 15.36 -25.28
N LEU A 276 -12.22 15.31 -24.66
CA LEU A 276 -12.02 15.21 -23.20
C LEU A 276 -11.97 16.62 -22.59
N PHE A 277 -12.59 16.80 -21.41
CA PHE A 277 -12.63 18.05 -20.65
C PHE A 277 -11.84 17.91 -19.34
N PRO A 278 -10.52 18.17 -19.33
CA PRO A 278 -9.66 17.92 -18.18
C PRO A 278 -10.11 18.64 -16.91
N GLU A 279 -10.58 19.87 -17.05
CA GLU A 279 -11.03 20.74 -15.97
C GLU A 279 -12.27 20.22 -15.22
N GLN A 280 -12.99 19.25 -15.80
CA GLN A 280 -14.17 18.63 -15.19
C GLN A 280 -13.84 17.29 -14.51
N THR A 281 -12.59 16.82 -14.59
CA THR A 281 -12.19 15.55 -13.99
C THR A 281 -12.49 15.54 -12.50
N LYS A 282 -13.29 14.58 -12.07
CA LYS A 282 -13.56 14.37 -10.64
C LYS A 282 -12.59 13.34 -10.09
N GLN A 283 -11.96 13.69 -8.97
CA GLN A 283 -11.13 12.76 -8.21
C GLN A 283 -11.88 12.37 -6.96
N ILE A 284 -11.79 11.10 -6.61
CA ILE A 284 -12.46 10.64 -5.43
C ILE A 284 -11.70 9.55 -4.72
N SER A 285 -11.44 9.76 -3.44
CA SER A 285 -10.78 8.75 -2.61
C SER A 285 -11.69 7.54 -2.45
N LEU A 286 -11.09 6.37 -2.65
CA LEU A 286 -11.68 5.09 -2.32
C LEU A 286 -11.44 4.76 -0.85
N ASN A 287 -10.49 5.41 -0.19
CA ASN A 287 -10.02 5.12 1.17
C ASN A 287 -10.57 6.11 2.21
N VAL A 288 -11.83 6.51 2.09
CA VAL A 288 -12.52 7.37 3.07
C VAL A 288 -13.91 6.83 3.35
N ASP A 289 -14.41 7.00 4.59
CA ASP A 289 -15.70 6.43 5.01
C ASP A 289 -16.91 7.33 4.68
N SER A 290 -16.71 8.58 4.25
CA SER A 290 -17.82 9.52 3.95
C SER A 290 -17.43 10.67 3.00
N ASP A 291 -18.45 11.36 2.47
CA ASP A 291 -18.34 12.50 1.55
C ASP A 291 -17.80 13.80 2.16
N SER A 292 -17.36 13.80 3.42
CA SER A 292 -16.59 14.94 3.91
C SER A 292 -15.26 14.96 3.17
N MET A 293 -15.06 15.96 2.31
CA MET A 293 -13.73 16.30 1.83
C MET A 293 -12.83 16.62 3.03
N SER A 294 -12.16 15.62 3.59
CA SER A 294 -10.85 15.85 4.17
C SER A 294 -9.90 15.90 2.98
N ILE A 295 -9.78 17.07 2.34
CA ILE A 295 -8.52 17.34 1.63
C ILE A 295 -7.46 17.14 2.72
N PRO A 296 -6.49 16.21 2.55
CA PRO A 296 -5.40 16.10 3.50
C PRO A 296 -4.84 17.50 3.72
N ASN A 297 -4.48 17.88 4.95
CA ASN A 297 -3.78 19.15 5.09
C ASN A 297 -2.55 19.11 4.16
N TYR A 298 -2.33 20.21 3.44
CA TYR A 298 -1.09 20.30 2.69
C TYR A 298 0.03 20.47 3.72
N SER A 299 1.13 19.75 3.53
CA SER A 299 2.38 19.96 4.24
C SER A 299 3.32 20.73 3.33
N LEU A 300 3.94 21.75 3.88
CA LEU A 300 4.89 22.60 3.18
C LEU A 300 6.27 22.46 3.82
N LEU A 301 7.22 21.90 3.07
CA LEU A 301 8.62 21.87 3.43
C LEU A 301 9.36 22.95 2.64
N LYS A 302 10.08 23.84 3.33
CA LYS A 302 11.03 24.76 2.69
C LYS A 302 12.44 24.45 3.15
N ILE A 303 13.35 24.34 2.20
CA ILE A 303 14.78 24.09 2.46
C ILE A 303 15.59 25.12 1.68
N VAL A 304 16.48 25.83 2.39
CA VAL A 304 17.44 26.74 1.77
C VAL A 304 18.80 26.06 1.71
N HIS A 305 19.39 25.97 0.52
CA HIS A 305 20.68 25.32 0.28
C HIS A 305 21.53 26.06 -0.76
N ASP A 306 22.79 25.67 -0.92
CA ASP A 306 23.72 26.20 -1.93
C ASP A 306 24.40 25.14 -2.82
N ASN A 307 23.98 23.87 -2.71
CA ASN A 307 24.48 22.78 -3.57
C ASN A 307 24.17 22.94 -5.06
N ALA A 308 25.07 22.43 -5.91
CA ALA A 308 24.86 22.30 -7.35
C ALA A 308 23.85 21.19 -7.74
N LEU A 309 23.64 20.18 -6.89
CA LEU A 309 22.62 19.15 -7.03
C LEU A 309 21.86 19.05 -5.71
N PHE A 310 20.53 19.13 -5.78
CA PHE A 310 19.65 18.91 -4.65
C PHE A 310 18.81 17.65 -4.88
N ILE A 311 18.79 16.78 -3.89
CA ILE A 311 17.97 15.57 -3.88
C ILE A 311 16.92 15.75 -2.79
N LEU A 312 15.66 15.49 -3.12
CA LEU A 312 14.58 15.65 -2.15
C LEU A 312 14.70 14.69 -0.97
N PRO A 313 14.35 15.15 0.25
CA PRO A 313 14.11 14.28 1.39
C PRO A 313 13.04 13.22 1.07
N SER A 314 13.03 12.13 1.83
CA SER A 314 11.98 11.11 1.70
C SER A 314 10.72 11.61 2.38
N PHE A 315 9.58 11.59 1.67
CA PHE A 315 8.27 11.85 2.25
C PHE A 315 7.54 10.50 2.38
N LYS A 316 6.88 10.29 3.52
CA LYS A 316 6.03 9.14 3.81
C LYS A 316 4.62 9.64 4.10
N GLY A 317 3.63 8.87 3.66
CA GLY A 317 2.26 9.30 3.68
C GLY A 317 1.44 8.59 2.61
N GLU A 318 0.13 8.80 2.62
CA GLU A 318 -0.81 8.14 1.72
C GLU A 318 -1.12 9.02 0.51
N GLY A 319 -0.95 8.49 -0.70
CA GLY A 319 -1.36 9.18 -1.94
C GLY A 319 -0.66 10.52 -2.16
N ILE A 320 0.63 10.61 -1.79
CA ILE A 320 1.37 11.87 -1.83
C ILE A 320 1.37 12.47 -3.23
N VAL A 321 0.74 13.63 -3.36
CA VAL A 321 0.74 14.47 -4.55
C VAL A 321 1.17 15.87 -4.17
N GLY A 322 1.77 16.61 -5.09
CA GLY A 322 2.30 17.90 -4.73
C GLY A 322 3.01 18.61 -5.86
N THR A 323 3.56 19.77 -5.52
CA THR A 323 4.40 20.58 -6.41
C THR A 323 5.72 20.86 -5.72
N ILE A 324 6.80 20.73 -6.47
CA ILE A 324 8.13 21.17 -6.08
C ILE A 324 8.44 22.47 -6.81
N LEU A 325 8.82 23.51 -6.07
CA LEU A 325 9.36 24.76 -6.59
C LEU A 325 10.85 24.79 -6.26
N TRP A 326 11.71 24.80 -7.29
CA TRP A 326 13.16 24.65 -7.11
C TRP A 326 13.90 25.93 -6.70
N GLY A 327 13.21 27.07 -6.65
CA GLY A 327 13.82 28.35 -6.28
C GLY A 327 14.67 29.01 -7.37
N ASP A 328 14.69 28.46 -8.59
CA ASP A 328 15.33 29.02 -9.80
C ASP A 328 14.31 29.42 -10.88
N GLY A 329 13.02 29.44 -10.53
CA GLY A 329 11.90 29.70 -11.44
C GLY A 329 11.34 28.46 -12.13
N LYS A 330 11.93 27.27 -11.93
CA LYS A 330 11.38 25.99 -12.39
C LYS A 330 10.52 25.33 -11.31
N SER A 331 9.56 24.54 -11.77
CA SER A 331 8.72 23.71 -10.92
C SER A 331 8.38 22.40 -11.61
N GLU A 332 8.05 21.39 -10.80
CA GLU A 332 7.53 20.11 -11.27
C GLU A 332 6.54 19.51 -10.28
N GLU A 333 5.83 18.47 -10.71
CA GLU A 333 5.02 17.69 -9.79
C GLU A 333 5.91 16.88 -8.86
N TYR A 334 5.44 16.65 -7.63
CA TYR A 334 6.16 15.86 -6.65
C TYR A 334 6.42 14.43 -7.16
N GLY A 335 7.69 14.02 -7.14
CA GLY A 335 8.14 12.65 -7.31
C GLY A 335 9.00 12.21 -6.14
N ALA A 336 8.82 10.97 -5.66
CA ALA A 336 9.53 10.43 -4.49
C ALA A 336 11.06 10.40 -4.62
N THR A 337 11.58 10.52 -5.85
CA THR A 337 13.02 10.52 -6.15
C THR A 337 13.43 11.74 -6.97
N SER A 338 12.66 12.82 -6.90
CA SER A 338 12.94 14.03 -7.67
C SER A 338 14.25 14.69 -7.20
N GLU A 339 15.04 15.15 -8.17
CA GLU A 339 16.32 15.82 -7.98
C GLU A 339 16.44 16.97 -8.97
N HIS A 340 17.22 17.99 -8.62
CA HIS A 340 17.41 19.17 -9.46
C HIS A 340 18.84 19.67 -9.45
N SER A 341 19.36 20.00 -10.63
CA SER A 341 20.71 20.55 -10.82
C SER A 341 20.65 22.04 -11.10
N TYR A 342 21.51 22.79 -10.42
CA TYR A 342 21.64 24.23 -10.51
C TYR A 342 22.89 24.61 -11.31
N GLU A 343 22.75 25.61 -12.19
CA GLU A 343 23.87 26.03 -13.06
C GLU A 343 24.94 26.84 -12.32
N ASN A 344 24.60 27.46 -11.18
CA ASN A 344 25.48 28.30 -10.37
C ASN A 344 25.39 27.92 -8.89
N GLY A 345 26.47 28.08 -8.13
CA GLY A 345 26.50 27.87 -6.66
C GLY A 345 25.85 29.00 -5.86
N GLN A 346 24.70 29.49 -6.31
CA GLN A 346 23.90 30.46 -5.56
C GLN A 346 22.97 29.74 -4.59
N SER A 347 22.57 30.45 -3.54
CA SER A 347 21.61 29.89 -2.59
C SER A 347 20.20 29.87 -3.20
N HIS A 348 19.51 28.74 -3.06
CA HIS A 348 18.15 28.51 -3.55
C HIS A 348 17.24 28.04 -2.43
N THR A 349 15.95 28.39 -2.53
CA THR A 349 14.90 27.90 -1.63
C THR A 349 14.04 26.89 -2.37
N VAL A 350 14.19 25.62 -2.03
CA VAL A 350 13.30 24.55 -2.51
C VAL A 350 12.06 24.54 -1.64
N THR A 351 10.88 24.64 -2.25
CA THR A 351 9.59 24.54 -1.58
C THR A 351 8.86 23.30 -2.09
N VAL A 352 8.45 22.43 -1.19
CA VAL A 352 7.74 21.19 -1.51
C VAL A 352 6.38 21.27 -0.84
N GLU A 353 5.35 21.47 -1.64
CA GLU A 353 3.96 21.48 -1.20
C GLU A 353 3.35 20.12 -1.52
N THR A 354 2.87 19.40 -0.51
CA THR A 354 2.33 18.03 -0.69
C THR A 354 1.05 17.81 0.07
N TRP A 355 0.15 17.01 -0.47
CA TRP A 355 -1.03 16.48 0.20
C TRP A 355 -0.81 15.01 0.50
N GLY A 356 -1.27 14.56 1.67
CA GLY A 356 -1.19 13.15 2.06
C GLY A 356 0.15 12.76 2.70
N THR A 357 1.10 13.69 2.80
CA THR A 357 2.33 13.50 3.58
C THR A 357 1.99 13.43 5.07
N GLU A 358 2.54 12.44 5.76
CA GLU A 358 2.43 12.25 7.21
C GLU A 358 3.80 12.43 7.90
N GLU A 359 4.89 12.15 7.19
CA GLU A 359 6.25 12.20 7.73
C GLU A 359 7.25 12.64 6.65
N VAL A 360 8.29 13.38 7.05
CA VAL A 360 9.46 13.68 6.22
C VAL A 360 10.74 13.22 6.91
N SER A 361 11.60 12.50 6.17
CA SER A 361 12.91 12.06 6.63
C SER A 361 14.02 12.84 5.94
N LEU A 362 14.70 13.68 6.71
CA LEU A 362 15.76 14.61 6.27
C LEU A 362 17.16 13.94 6.27
N SER A 363 17.25 12.72 5.76
CA SER A 363 18.52 11.96 5.72
C SER A 363 19.44 12.49 4.61
N SER A 364 20.72 12.68 4.95
CA SER A 364 21.81 12.98 3.99
C SER A 364 21.78 14.36 3.31
N LEU A 365 21.23 15.38 3.98
CA LEU A 365 21.27 16.76 3.46
C LEU A 365 22.64 17.42 3.71
N VAL A 366 23.25 17.96 2.65
CA VAL A 366 24.53 18.71 2.67
C VAL A 366 24.24 20.15 2.24
N GLY A 367 25.06 21.15 2.61
CA GLY A 367 24.93 22.52 2.09
C GLY A 367 23.62 23.23 2.45
N ILE A 368 22.96 22.84 3.54
CA ILE A 368 21.70 23.44 4.00
C ILE A 368 21.99 24.57 4.99
N SER A 369 21.40 25.74 4.74
CA SER A 369 21.46 26.87 5.66
C SER A 369 20.19 27.03 6.51
N GLU A 370 19.04 26.56 6.02
CA GLU A 370 17.75 26.69 6.72
C GLU A 370 16.79 25.56 6.33
N ILE A 371 15.99 25.10 7.30
CA ILE A 371 14.87 24.18 7.10
C ILE A 371 13.68 24.78 7.85
N ASP A 372 12.60 25.04 7.12
CA ASP A 372 11.34 25.55 7.67
C ASP A 372 10.25 24.47 7.51
N LEU A 373 9.74 24.05 8.68
CA LEU A 373 8.69 23.05 8.89
C LEU A 373 7.48 23.67 9.59
N SER A 374 7.37 25.00 9.64
CA SER A 374 6.30 25.68 10.38
C SER A 374 4.90 25.38 9.84
N ASP A 375 4.83 25.03 8.55
CA ASP A 375 3.62 24.66 7.81
C ASP A 375 3.61 23.15 7.44
N PHE A 376 4.35 22.31 8.17
CA PHE A 376 4.43 20.85 7.94
C PHE A 376 3.43 20.06 8.78
#